data_AF-A0A078H6J1-F1
#
_entry.id   AF-A0A078H6J1-F1
#
_cell.length_a   1.000
_cell.length_b   1.000
_cell.length_c   1.000
_cell.angle_alpha   90.00
_cell.angle_beta   90.00
_cell.angle_gamma   90.00
#
_symmetry.space_group_name_H-M   'P 1'
#
loop_
_entity.id
_entity.type
_entity.pdbx_description
1 polymer ?
#
loop_
_entity_poly.entity_id
_entity_poly.type
_entity_poly.pdbx_seq_one_letter_code
_entity_poly.pdbx_strand_id
1 'polypeptide(L)'
;MELELVFIPSPGIGHFRSTTAVAKLLVDSDDRISVTLIVIPSRFSDHASSSYPESQNRLRYCLLPPGDQSTEHTFISYINSYKQQVRAAVSELSQRRQNGFLTY
;
A
#
# COMPACT_ATOMS: atom_id res chain seq x y z
N MET A 1 16.63 -5.91 -15.52
CA MET A 1 15.57 -4.89 -15.37
C MET A 1 14.78 -5.27 -14.13
N GLU A 2 14.67 -4.36 -13.17
CA GLU A 2 13.82 -4.53 -11.98
C GLU A 2 12.42 -3.98 -12.28
N LEU A 3 11.39 -4.65 -11.76
CA LEU A 3 10.00 -4.27 -11.91
C LEU A 3 9.42 -3.92 -10.54
N GLU A 4 8.98 -2.68 -10.39
CA GLU A 4 8.29 -2.22 -9.18
C GLU A 4 6.78 -2.19 -9.41
N LEU A 5 6.04 -2.89 -8.57
CA LEU A 5 4.58 -2.93 -8.58
C LEU A 5 4.02 -2.18 -7.38
N VAL A 6 2.97 -1.40 -7.61
CA VAL A 6 2.21 -0.75 -6.54
C VAL A 6 0.81 -1.34 -6.51
N PHE A 7 0.45 -1.97 -5.40
CA PHE A 7 -0.89 -2.52 -5.17
C PHE A 7 -1.67 -1.62 -4.21
N ILE A 8 -2.92 -1.34 -4.56
CA ILE A 8 -3.86 -0.58 -3.73
C ILE A 8 -5.07 -1.49 -3.48
N PRO A 9 -5.04 -2.34 -2.44
CA PRO A 9 -6.18 -3.19 -2.12
C PRO A 9 -7.39 -2.35 -1.70
N SER A 10 -8.59 -2.91 -1.91
CA SER A 10 -9.81 -2.37 -1.29
C SER A 10 -9.67 -2.35 0.24
N PRO A 11 -10.15 -1.31 0.95
CA PRO A 11 -10.08 -1.25 2.41
C PRO A 11 -10.73 -2.47 3.08
N GLY A 12 -10.06 -3.04 4.08
CA GLY A 12 -10.54 -4.18 4.89
C GLY A 12 -9.49 -5.28 5.05
N ILE A 13 -9.49 -5.96 6.20
CA ILE A 13 -8.44 -6.93 6.56
C ILE A 13 -8.41 -8.16 5.65
N GLY A 14 -9.56 -8.62 5.16
CA GLY A 14 -9.65 -9.74 4.22
C GLY A 14 -8.99 -9.42 2.89
N HIS A 15 -9.30 -8.25 2.32
CA HIS A 15 -8.67 -7.77 1.09
C HIS A 15 -7.16 -7.56 1.27
N PHE A 16 -6.74 -6.96 2.39
CA PHE A 16 -5.32 -6.77 2.70
C PHE A 16 -4.55 -8.10 2.75
N ARG A 17 -5.06 -9.09 3.49
CA ARG A 17 -4.40 -10.40 3.62
C ARG A 17 -4.30 -11.12 2.28
N SER A 18 -5.36 -11.11 1.48
CA SER A 18 -5.38 -11.75 0.17
C SER A 18 -4.39 -11.09 -0.80
N THR A 19 -4.38 -9.75 -0.88
CA THR A 19 -3.42 -9.03 -1.73
C THR A 19 -1.98 -9.21 -1.25
N THR A 20 -1.74 -9.27 0.06
CA THR A 20 -0.42 -9.57 0.63
C THR A 20 0.07 -10.95 0.24
N ALA A 21 -0.82 -11.97 0.26
CA ALA A 21 -0.47 -13.32 -0.18
C ALA A 21 -0.04 -13.35 -1.66
N VAL A 22 -0.78 -12.66 -2.54
CA VAL A 22 -0.41 -12.53 -3.96
C VAL A 22 0.92 -11.79 -4.12
N ALA A 23 1.11 -10.67 -3.42
CA ALA A 23 2.35 -9.92 -3.46
C ALA A 23 3.54 -10.76 -3.02
N LYS A 24 3.38 -11.55 -1.95
CA LYS A 24 4.40 -12.48 -1.46
C LYS A 24 4.76 -13.53 -2.50
N LEU A 25 3.76 -14.16 -3.14
CA LEU A 25 4.01 -15.11 -4.22
C LEU A 25 4.79 -14.47 -5.38
N LEU A 26 4.48 -13.23 -5.75
CA LEU A 26 5.18 -12.53 -6.84
C LEU A 26 6.64 -12.25 -6.49
N VAL A 27 6.91 -11.71 -5.30
CA VAL A 27 8.30 -11.44 -4.88
C VAL A 27 9.08 -12.73 -4.71
N ASP A 28 8.47 -13.79 -4.15
CA ASP A 28 9.13 -15.08 -3.94
C ASP A 28 9.41 -15.81 -5.29
N SER A 29 8.64 -15.52 -6.34
CA SER A 29 8.77 -16.18 -7.65
C SER A 29 9.81 -15.54 -8.58
N ASP A 30 10.05 -14.23 -8.48
CA ASP A 30 11.01 -13.51 -9.32
C ASP A 30 11.74 -12.43 -8.51
N ASP A 31 13.05 -12.56 -8.40
CA ASP A 31 13.91 -11.65 -7.63
C ASP A 31 13.93 -10.23 -8.17
N ARG A 32 13.52 -10.03 -9.42
CA ARG A 32 13.46 -8.71 -10.05
C ARG A 32 12.18 -7.95 -9.70
N ILE A 33 11.20 -8.61 -9.08
CA ILE A 33 9.92 -7.99 -8.71
C ILE A 33 10.01 -7.46 -7.29
N SER A 34 9.68 -6.18 -7.12
CA SER A 34 9.41 -5.59 -5.81
C SER A 34 7.98 -5.08 -5.77
N VAL A 35 7.31 -5.23 -4.63
CA VAL A 35 5.91 -4.83 -4.46
C VAL A 35 5.77 -3.88 -3.27
N THR A 36 5.08 -2.76 -3.48
CA THR A 36 4.63 -1.88 -2.40
C THR A 36 3.10 -1.92 -2.31
N LEU A 37 2.57 -2.20 -1.12
CA LEU A 37 1.15 -2.13 -0.84
C LEU A 37 0.82 -0.79 -0.18
N ILE A 38 0.01 0.03 -0.84
CA ILE A 38 -0.55 1.26 -0.25
C ILE A 38 -1.88 0.90 0.40
N VAL A 39 -1.92 0.93 1.72
CA VAL A 39 -3.07 0.48 2.52
C VAL A 39 -3.91 1.68 2.92
N ILE A 40 -5.12 1.74 2.38
CA ILE A 40 -6.17 2.64 2.88
C ILE A 40 -6.79 2.00 4.13
N PRO A 41 -6.83 2.69 5.29
CA PRO A 41 -7.35 2.13 6.52
C PRO A 41 -8.84 1.79 6.41
N SER A 42 -9.26 0.75 7.11
CA SER A 42 -10.66 0.33 7.18
C SER A 42 -11.49 1.34 7.97
N ARG A 43 -12.75 1.56 7.57
CA ARG A 43 -13.73 2.32 8.39
C ARG A 43 -14.44 1.48 9.43
N PHE A 44 -14.52 0.18 9.18
CA PHE A 44 -15.33 -0.73 9.98
C PHE A 44 -14.54 -1.35 11.13
N SER A 45 -13.25 -1.02 11.22
CA SER A 45 -12.36 -1.59 12.21
C SER A 45 -11.17 -0.69 12.45
N ASP A 46 -10.95 -0.39 13.71
CA ASP A 46 -9.75 0.30 14.20
C ASP A 46 -8.63 -0.74 14.31
N HIS A 47 -8.18 -1.25 13.17
CA HIS A 47 -7.04 -2.14 13.16
C HIS A 47 -5.80 -1.30 13.40
N ALA A 48 -5.39 -1.24 14.66
CA ALA A 48 -4.12 -0.71 15.09
C ALA A 48 -3.01 -1.19 14.15
N SER A 49 -2.07 -0.30 13.83
CA SER A 49 -0.94 -0.52 12.93
C SER A 49 -0.15 -1.80 13.25
N SER A 50 -0.30 -2.38 14.45
CA SER A 50 0.26 -3.65 14.89
C SER A 50 -0.24 -4.89 14.14
N SER A 51 -1.35 -4.81 13.39
CA SER A 51 -1.87 -5.95 12.63
C SER A 51 -1.28 -6.06 11.22
N TYR A 52 -0.44 -5.10 10.82
CA TYR A 52 0.22 -5.09 9.52
C TYR A 52 1.66 -5.61 9.69
N PRO A 53 2.08 -6.61 8.89
CA PRO A 53 3.44 -7.13 8.95
C PRO A 53 4.46 -6.02 8.65
N GLU A 54 5.62 -6.12 9.28
CA GLU A 54 6.75 -5.25 8.95
C GLU A 54 7.15 -5.43 7.49
N SER A 55 7.69 -4.37 6.89
CA SER A 55 8.21 -4.46 5.51
C SER A 55 9.37 -5.45 5.48
N GLN A 56 9.28 -6.46 4.62
CA GLN A 56 10.31 -7.48 4.46
C GLN A 56 10.91 -7.38 3.07
N ASN A 57 12.19 -7.00 2.99
CA ASN A 57 12.97 -6.98 1.76
C ASN A 57 12.24 -6.25 0.59
N ARG A 58 11.85 -7.01 -0.44
CA ARG A 58 11.19 -6.55 -1.67
C ARG A 58 9.68 -6.36 -1.53
N LEU A 59 9.11 -6.65 -0.36
CA LEU A 59 7.69 -6.44 -0.04
C LEU A 59 7.55 -5.34 1.02
N ARG A 60 6.96 -4.21 0.61
CA ARG A 60 6.85 -3.01 1.43
C ARG A 60 5.40 -2.64 1.69
N TYR A 61 5.16 -2.02 2.84
CA TYR A 61 3.84 -1.54 3.23
C TYR A 61 3.88 -0.03 3.45
N CYS A 62 2.95 0.69 2.84
CA CYS A 62 2.71 2.12 3.03
C CYS A 62 1.32 2.29 3.60
N LEU A 63 1.23 2.45 4.92
CA LEU A 63 -0.03 2.66 5.60
C LEU A 63 -0.40 4.14 5.53
N LEU A 64 -1.55 4.45 4.93
CA LEU A 64 -2.07 5.81 4.92
C LEU A 64 -2.65 6.16 6.29
N PRO A 65 -2.57 7.43 6.71
CA PRO A 65 -3.14 7.86 7.98
C PRO A 65 -4.66 7.64 7.99
N PRO A 66 -5.26 7.34 9.15
CA PRO A 66 -6.71 7.26 9.28
C PRO A 66 -7.35 8.58 8.84
N GLY A 67 -8.28 8.48 7.90
CA GLY A 67 -9.09 9.59 7.41
C GLY A 67 -10.36 9.77 8.25
N ASP A 68 -11.17 10.74 7.85
CA ASP A 68 -12.46 11.02 8.49
C ASP A 68 -13.36 9.78 8.43
N GLN A 69 -13.74 9.27 9.61
CA GLN A 69 -14.59 8.10 9.77
C GLN A 69 -16.09 8.48 9.78
N SER A 70 -16.45 9.69 9.34
CA SER A 70 -17.84 10.13 9.32
C SER A 70 -18.77 9.09 8.68
N THR A 71 -19.88 8.82 9.37
CA THR A 71 -20.88 7.82 9.00
C THR A 71 -21.67 8.17 7.74
N GLU A 72 -21.52 9.40 7.25
CA GLU A 72 -22.26 9.96 6.10
C GLU A 72 -21.70 9.50 4.74
N HIS A 73 -20.54 8.84 4.72
CA HIS A 73 -19.88 8.46 3.46
C HIS A 73 -20.21 7.02 3.02
N THR A 74 -20.53 6.83 1.75
CA THR A 74 -20.64 5.48 1.15
C THR A 74 -19.26 4.82 1.04
N PHE A 75 -19.18 3.49 0.90
CA PHE A 75 -17.89 2.76 0.75
C PHE A 75 -16.96 3.42 -0.28
N ILE A 76 -17.54 3.76 -1.44
CA ILE A 76 -16.85 4.37 -2.58
C ILE A 76 -16.43 5.82 -2.32
N SER A 77 -17.26 6.65 -1.66
CA SER A 77 -16.90 8.05 -1.42
C SER A 77 -15.70 8.18 -0.47
N TYR A 78 -15.55 7.26 0.48
CA TYR A 78 -14.34 7.19 1.30
C TYR A 78 -13.13 6.72 0.51
N ILE A 79 -13.21 5.68 -0.32
CA ILE A 79 -12.05 5.32 -1.16
C ILE A 79 -11.61 6.53 -1.99
N ASN A 80 -12.59 7.28 -2.51
CA ASN A 80 -12.33 8.51 -3.26
C ASN A 80 -11.68 9.63 -2.41
N SER A 81 -11.93 9.70 -1.11
CA SER A 81 -11.32 10.71 -0.23
C SER A 81 -9.82 10.49 -0.03
N TYR A 82 -9.29 9.30 -0.31
CA TYR A 82 -7.85 9.00 -0.24
C TYR A 82 -7.07 9.26 -1.53
N LYS A 83 -7.73 9.71 -2.60
CA LYS A 83 -7.07 9.91 -3.91
C LYS A 83 -5.82 10.78 -3.82
N GLN A 84 -5.84 11.84 -3.01
CA GLN A 84 -4.69 12.75 -2.90
C GLN A 84 -3.54 12.11 -2.13
N GLN A 85 -3.83 11.41 -1.04
CA GLN A 85 -2.85 10.70 -0.22
C GLN A 85 -2.20 9.57 -1.00
N VAL A 86 -2.98 8.80 -1.76
CA VAL A 86 -2.47 7.75 -2.66
C VAL A 86 -1.57 8.37 -3.74
N ARG A 87 -2.00 9.46 -4.38
CA ARG A 87 -1.18 10.15 -5.38
C ARG A 87 0.15 10.63 -4.79
N ALA A 88 0.12 11.26 -3.62
CA ALA A 88 1.32 11.71 -2.93
C ALA A 88 2.28 10.53 -2.62
N ALA A 89 1.75 9.43 -2.09
CA ALA A 89 2.55 8.23 -1.80
C ALA A 89 3.19 7.63 -3.07
N VAL A 90 2.44 7.54 -4.17
CA VAL A 90 2.97 7.05 -5.46
C VAL A 90 4.02 8.00 -6.04
N SER A 91 3.81 9.31 -5.95
CA SER A 91 4.78 10.32 -6.36
C SER A 91 6.09 10.20 -5.56
N GLU A 92 6.00 10.01 -4.24
CA GLU A 92 7.17 9.82 -3.38
C GLU A 92 7.93 8.53 -3.73
N LEU A 93 7.23 7.40 -3.94
CA LEU A 93 7.85 6.16 -4.38
C LEU A 93 8.60 6.34 -5.71
N SER A 94 7.98 7.07 -6.65
CA SER A 94 8.57 7.34 -7.97
C SER A 94 9.81 8.22 -7.87
N GLN A 95 9.81 9.23 -7.01
CA GLN A 95 10.97 10.10 -6.76
C GLN A 95 12.11 9.36 -6.08
N ARG A 96 11.82 8.51 -5.07
CA ARG A 96 12.84 7.69 -4.39
C ARG A 96 13.57 6.79 -5.38
N ARG A 97 12.85 6.21 -6.35
CA ARG A 97 13.45 5.41 -7.43
C ARG A 97 14.40 6.23 -8.31
N GLN A 98 14.02 7.47 -8.65
CA GLN A 98 14.87 8.36 -9.45
C GLN A 98 16.13 8.79 -8.67
N ASN A 99 15.98 9.05 -7.37
CA ASN A 99 17.08 9.51 -6.52
C ASN A 99 18.05 8.40 -6.11
N GLY A 100 17.57 7.14 -5.99
CA GLY A 100 18.43 5.97 -5.72
C GLY A 100 19.39 5.62 -6.86
N PHE A 101 19.23 6.23 -8.04
CA PHE A 101 20.16 6.10 -9.17
C PHE A 101 21.37 7.04 -9.09
N LEU A 102 21.44 7.94 -8.09
CA LEU A 102 22.45 9.01 -8.00
C LEU A 102 23.45 8.89 -6.85
N THR A 103 23.45 7.81 -6.08
CA THR A 103 24.45 7.58 -5.03
C THR A 103 25.52 6.61 -5.52
N TYR A 104 26.68 7.17 -5.90
CA TYR A 104 27.95 6.48 -6.16
C TYR A 104 28.65 6.11 -4.85
#